data_AF-A0A4R3SJQ3-F1
#
_entry.id   AF-A0A4R3SJQ3-F1
#
_cell.length_a   1.000
_cell.length_b   1.000
_cell.length_c   1.000
_cell.angle_alpha   90.00
_cell.angle_beta   90.00
_cell.angle_gamma   90.00
#
_symmetry.space_group_name_H-M   'P 1'
#
loop_
_entity.id
_entity.type
_entity.pdbx_description
1 polymer ?
#
loop_
_entity_poly.entity_id
_entity_poly.type
_entity_poly.pdbx_seq_one_letter_code
_entity_poly.pdbx_strand_id
1 'polypeptide(L)'
;MGSRPDLESRRWREQCKRIKARDGACTSCGNPEDLTVDHISPPSVTGIPGDQYPDHMLTTLCRPCNSSKGDRPDARLHYRNPRWS
;
A
#
# COMPACT_ATOMS: atom_id res chain seq x y z
N MET A 1 16.75 11.39 2.95
CA MET A 1 15.29 11.23 2.95
C MET A 1 14.79 11.83 4.25
N GLY A 2 13.95 12.87 4.19
CA GLY A 2 13.38 13.48 5.39
C GLY A 2 12.43 12.52 6.10
N SER A 3 12.37 12.58 7.42
CA SER A 3 11.45 11.77 8.22
C SER A 3 10.00 11.97 7.75
N ARG A 4 9.23 10.88 7.68
CA ARG A 4 7.80 10.88 7.34
C ARG A 4 6.99 10.52 8.58
N PRO A 5 6.81 11.46 9.53
CA PRO A 5 6.16 11.19 10.81
C PRO A 5 4.71 10.74 10.65
N ASP A 6 4.05 11.13 9.55
CA ASP A 6 2.74 10.64 9.17
C ASP A 6 2.71 9.11 9.07
N LEU A 7 3.75 8.52 8.46
CA LEU A 7 3.88 7.07 8.27
C LEU A 7 4.44 6.33 9.50
N GLU A 8 4.66 7.03 10.61
CA GLU A 8 5.09 6.45 11.89
C GLU A 8 3.98 6.47 12.94
N SER A 9 2.82 7.06 12.62
CA SER A 9 1.72 7.19 13.56
C SER A 9 1.14 5.83 13.96
N ARG A 10 0.59 5.73 15.18
CA ARG A 10 -0.14 4.54 15.63
C ARG A 10 -1.30 4.21 14.69
N ARG A 11 -2.02 5.24 14.24
CA ARG A 11 -3.11 5.16 13.27
C ARG A 11 -2.65 4.48 11.98
N TRP A 12 -1.52 4.91 11.41
CA TRP A 12 -0.96 4.32 10.21
C TRP A 12 -0.58 2.86 10.40
N ARG A 13 0.07 2.50 11.52
CA ARG A 13 0.42 1.11 11.83
C ARG A 13 -0.82 0.20 11.95
N GLU A 14 -1.87 0.68 12.58
CA GLU A 14 -3.15 -0.05 12.69
C GLU A 14 -3.84 -0.19 11.34
N GLN A 15 -3.83 0.86 10.53
CA GLN A 15 -4.34 0.82 9.15
C GLN A 15 -3.55 -0.18 8.30
N CYS A 16 -2.23 -0.17 8.37
CA CYS A 16 -1.38 -1.12 7.65
C CYS A 16 -1.72 -2.58 7.98
N LYS A 17 -2.01 -2.90 9.25
CA LYS A 17 -2.45 -4.25 9.64
C LYS A 17 -3.75 -4.64 8.95
N ARG A 18 -4.75 -3.73 8.91
CA ARG A 18 -6.03 -3.99 8.22
C ARG A 18 -5.84 -4.19 6.72
N ILE A 19 -5.01 -3.36 6.07
CA ILE A 19 -4.76 -3.47 4.62
C ILE A 19 -4.06 -4.78 4.26
N LYS A 20 -3.04 -5.18 5.03
CA LYS A 20 -2.37 -6.48 4.84
C LYS A 20 -3.31 -7.65 5.07
N ALA A 21 -4.14 -7.60 6.12
CA ALA A 21 -5.14 -8.63 6.41
C ALA A 21 -6.23 -8.72 5.31
N ARG A 22 -6.63 -7.56 4.75
CA ARG A 22 -7.53 -7.50 3.60
C ARG A 22 -6.88 -8.22 2.41
N ASP A 23 -5.68 -7.81 2.01
CA ASP A 23 -5.09 -8.22 0.73
C ASP A 23 -4.43 -9.62 0.75
N GLY A 24 -3.91 -10.06 1.90
CA GLY A 24 -3.31 -11.38 2.10
C GLY A 24 -1.93 -11.58 1.44
N ALA A 25 -1.67 -10.91 0.32
CA ALA A 25 -0.42 -10.96 -0.43
C ALA A 25 -0.18 -9.64 -1.21
N CYS A 26 0.97 -9.55 -1.88
CA CYS A 26 1.26 -8.47 -2.82
C CYS A 26 0.19 -8.42 -3.92
N THR A 27 -0.49 -7.30 -4.09
CA THR A 27 -1.56 -7.13 -5.08
C THR A 27 -1.04 -7.03 -6.51
N SER A 28 0.27 -6.83 -6.70
CA SER A 28 0.91 -6.75 -8.01
C SER A 28 1.40 -8.11 -8.51
N CYS A 29 2.04 -8.92 -7.65
CA CYS A 29 2.68 -10.18 -8.05
C CYS A 29 2.23 -11.43 -7.27
N GLY A 30 1.44 -11.30 -6.21
CA GLY A 30 0.96 -12.41 -5.38
C GLY A 30 1.95 -12.93 -4.33
N ASN A 31 3.15 -12.35 -4.19
CA ASN A 31 4.09 -12.74 -3.14
C ASN A 31 3.50 -12.49 -1.74
N PRO A 32 3.45 -13.48 -0.82
CA PRO A 32 2.91 -13.31 0.53
C PRO A 32 3.94 -12.75 1.53
N GLU A 33 5.21 -12.62 1.13
CA GLU A 33 6.31 -12.26 2.02
C GLU A 33 6.80 -10.81 1.85
N ASP A 34 7.48 -10.30 2.89
CA ASP A 34 8.06 -8.94 2.96
C ASP A 34 7.09 -7.85 2.47
N LEU A 35 5.89 -7.89 3.06
CA LEU A 35 4.77 -7.04 2.67
C LEU A 35 4.90 -5.64 3.28
N THR A 36 4.68 -4.65 2.44
CA THR A 36 4.55 -3.23 2.75
C THR A 36 3.14 -2.74 2.37
N VAL A 37 2.76 -1.57 2.86
CA VAL A 37 1.53 -0.90 2.44
C VAL A 37 1.93 0.39 1.77
N ASP A 38 1.35 0.63 0.59
CA ASP A 38 1.68 1.77 -0.25
C ASP A 38 0.43 2.51 -0.73
N HIS A 39 0.61 3.77 -1.08
CA HIS A 39 -0.44 4.64 -1.61
C HIS A 39 -0.63 4.37 -3.10
N ILE A 40 -1.85 4.02 -3.50
CA ILE A 40 -2.20 3.81 -4.91
C ILE A 40 -1.91 5.08 -5.72
N SER A 41 -2.36 6.23 -5.22
CA SER A 41 -1.94 7.54 -5.74
C SER A 41 -1.06 8.20 -4.66
N PRO A 42 0.22 8.48 -4.92
CA PRO A 42 1.12 8.95 -3.89
C PRO A 42 0.77 10.37 -3.38
N PRO A 43 1.20 10.75 -2.16
CA PRO A 43 0.98 12.09 -1.60
C PRO A 43 1.48 13.24 -2.48
N SER A 44 2.54 13.02 -3.27
CA SER A 44 3.06 14.01 -4.23
C SER A 44 2.06 14.36 -5.34
N VAL A 45 1.14 13.45 -5.65
CA VAL A 45 0.10 13.62 -6.68
C VAL A 45 -1.19 14.17 -6.10
N THR A 46 -1.58 13.74 -4.90
CA THR A 46 -2.89 14.10 -4.30
C THR A 46 -2.81 15.31 -3.37
N GLY A 47 -1.63 15.62 -2.82
CA GLY A 47 -1.46 16.60 -1.73
C GLY A 47 -1.98 16.12 -0.36
N ILE A 48 -2.50 14.90 -0.25
CA ILE A 48 -3.06 14.34 0.99
C ILE A 48 -1.91 13.81 1.86
N PRO A 49 -1.87 14.11 3.17
CA PRO A 49 -0.90 13.50 4.09
C PRO A 49 -1.04 11.97 4.12
N GLY A 50 0.08 11.25 4.24
CA GLY A 50 0.10 9.81 4.00
C GLY A 50 -0.82 8.99 4.92
N ASP A 51 -1.03 9.42 6.16
CA ASP A 51 -1.87 8.74 7.16
C ASP A 51 -3.36 9.13 7.14
N GLN A 52 -3.73 10.02 6.21
CA GLN A 52 -5.12 10.45 6.01
C GLN A 52 -5.82 9.72 4.87
N TYR A 53 -5.12 8.84 4.17
CA TYR A 53 -5.70 8.06 3.08
C TYR A 53 -6.78 7.10 3.60
N PRO A 54 -7.93 7.00 2.91
CA PRO A 54 -8.90 5.95 3.19
C PRO A 54 -8.36 4.58 2.73
N ASP A 55 -8.83 3.50 3.37
CA ASP A 55 -8.33 2.14 3.13
C ASP A 55 -8.38 1.71 1.64
N HIS A 56 -9.35 2.21 0.86
CA HIS A 56 -9.49 1.87 -0.57
C HIS A 56 -8.41 2.50 -1.47
N MET A 57 -7.72 3.55 -1.00
CA MET A 57 -6.59 4.20 -1.70
C MET A 57 -5.23 3.63 -1.29
N LEU A 58 -5.22 2.57 -0.47
CA LEU A 58 -4.03 1.87 -0.02
C LEU A 58 -4.01 0.44 -0.58
N THR A 59 -2.81 -0.08 -0.82
CA THR A 59 -2.61 -1.44 -1.34
C THR A 59 -1.41 -2.11 -0.71
N THR A 60 -1.43 -3.45 -0.63
CA THR A 60 -0.31 -4.25 -0.15
C THR A 60 0.64 -4.59 -1.29
N LEU A 61 1.92 -4.26 -1.15
CA LEU A 61 2.98 -4.62 -2.11
C LEU A 61 4.14 -5.29 -1.38
N CYS A 62 4.77 -6.30 -2.00
CA CYS A 62 6.07 -6.74 -1.55
C CYS A 62 7.12 -5.65 -1.82
N ARG A 63 8.20 -5.63 -1.04
CA ARG A 63 9.26 -4.62 -1.17
C ARG A 63 9.79 -4.37 -2.59
N PRO A 64 10.07 -5.39 -3.45
CA PRO A 64 10.55 -5.12 -4.80
C PRO A 64 9.47 -4.46 -5.69
N CYS A 65 8.20 -4.88 -5.58
CA CYS A 65 7.10 -4.24 -6.32
C CYS A 65 6.89 -2.79 -5.86
N ASN A 66 6.93 -2.55 -4.55
CA ASN A 66 6.83 -1.19 -4.00
C ASN A 66 7.97 -0.29 -4.48
N SER A 67 9.20 -0.80 -4.43
CA SER A 67 10.37 -0.07 -4.95
C SER A 67 10.27 0.20 -6.45
N SER A 68 9.72 -0.74 -7.24
CA SER A 68 9.55 -0.58 -8.68
C SER A 68 8.44 0.41 -9.03
N LYS A 69 7.37 0.49 -8.24
CA LYS A 69 6.31 1.48 -8.39
C LYS A 69 6.86 2.88 -8.13
N GLY A 70 7.56 3.06 -7.01
CA GLY A 70 8.06 4.36 -6.57
C GLY A 70 6.93 5.39 -6.43
N ASP A 71 7.24 6.64 -6.78
CA ASP A 71 6.32 7.78 -6.63
C ASP A 71 5.36 7.94 -7.82
N ARG A 72 4.90 6.84 -8.41
CA ARG A 72 3.97 6.82 -9.55
C ARG A 72 2.60 6.30 -9.12
N PRO A 73 1.50 6.77 -9.72
CA PRO A 73 0.19 6.17 -9.54
C PRO A 73 0.20 4.70 -9.97
N ASP A 74 -0.41 3.83 -9.16
CA ASP A 74 -0.66 2.43 -9.52
C ASP A 74 -2.05 2.30 -10.15
N ALA A 75 -2.13 1.55 -11.24
CA ALA A 75 -3.42 1.14 -11.80
C ALA A 75 -3.86 -0.10 -11.02
N ARG A 76 -4.57 0.11 -9.91
CA ARG A 76 -5.13 -1.00 -9.13
C ARG A 76 -5.95 -1.88 -10.07
N LEU A 77 -5.46 -3.09 -10.36
CA LEU A 77 -6.29 -4.09 -11.01
C LEU A 77 -7.46 -4.33 -10.05
N HIS A 78 -8.69 -4.02 -10.47
CA HIS A 78 -9.92 -4.33 -9.71
C HIS A 78 -10.12 -5.84 -9.50
N TYR A 79 -9.21 -6.65 -10.04
CA TYR A 79 -9.21 -8.10 -10.02
C TYR A 79 -8.44 -8.64 -8.81
N ARG A 80 -9.17 -9.21 -7.85
CA ARG A 80 -8.62 -10.27 -6.99
C ARG A 80 -8.62 -11.55 -7.80
N ASN A 81 -7.46 -12.20 -7.92
CA ASN A 81 -7.37 -13.52 -8.52
C ASN A 81 -8.19 -14.53 -7.67
N PRO A 82 -9.27 -15.13 -8.22
CA PRO A 82 -10.09 -16.10 -7.48
C PRO A 82 -9.32 -17.36 -7.06
N ARG A 83 -8.10 -17.56 -7.58
CA ARG A 83 -7.21 -18.69 -7.22
C ARG A 83 -6.44 -18.51 -5.90
N TRP A 84 -6.62 -17.38 -5.22
CA TRP A 84 -6.03 -17.12 -3.90
C TRP A 84 -7.03 -17.36 -2.75
N SER A 85 -8.12 -18.08 -3.01
CA SER A 85 -9.05 -18.65 -2.01
C SER A 85 -8.64 -20.05 -1.60
#